data_AF-A0A0Q8M9G8-F1
#
_entry.id   AF-A0A0Q8M9G8-F1
#
_cell.length_a   1.000
_cell.length_b   1.000
_cell.length_c   1.000
_cell.angle_alpha   90.00
_cell.angle_beta   90.00
_cell.angle_gamma   90.00
#
_symmetry.space_group_name_H-M   'P 1'
#
loop_
_entity.id
_entity.type
_entity.pdbx_description
1 polymer ?
#
loop_
_entity_poly.entity_id
_entity_poly.type
_entity_poly.pdbx_seq_one_letter_code
_entity_poly.pdbx_strand_id
1 'polypeptide(L)'
;MVGAEGLAGAPRGPKVAGWREADQAPSLAPMFHDPEAAWLGRAARAARTLKASTRGARGAGHSVYVVLLRDARRADPFGLYVGQTSRDPDLRFDQHKSGYKASGAVRRFGLRLLPDLSAHLNPMRAWEALELEAALAEVFQAAGVPWVEGGH
;
A
#
# COMPACT_ATOMS: atom_id res chain seq x y z
N MET A 1 -70.56 36.93 36.51
CA MET A 1 -70.97 37.98 35.57
C MET A 1 -70.85 37.40 34.18
N VAL A 2 -71.96 37.40 33.45
CA VAL A 2 -72.10 36.90 32.08
C VAL A 2 -71.91 38.08 31.12
N GLY A 3 -71.32 37.84 29.95
CA GLY A 3 -71.23 38.78 28.82
C GLY A 3 -69.82 38.77 28.21
N ALA A 4 -69.61 38.80 26.89
CA ALA A 4 -70.50 38.96 25.76
C ALA A 4 -69.82 38.38 24.51
N GLU A 5 -70.62 37.95 23.55
CA GLU A 5 -70.21 37.55 22.21
C GLU A 5 -70.07 38.78 21.27
N GLY A 6 -69.27 38.62 20.21
CA GLY A 6 -69.26 39.47 19.02
C GLY A 6 -67.87 40.00 18.65
N LEU A 7 -67.41 40.09 17.39
CA LEU A 7 -67.98 39.85 16.06
C LEU A 7 -66.82 39.72 15.04
N ALA A 8 -67.04 38.91 14.00
CA ALA A 8 -66.67 39.09 12.58
C ALA A 8 -65.20 39.25 12.12
N GLY A 9 -64.82 38.40 11.16
CA GLY A 9 -63.74 38.65 10.19
C GLY A 9 -63.29 37.41 9.40
N ALA A 10 -63.92 37.11 8.27
CA ALA A 10 -63.40 36.20 7.23
C ALA A 10 -62.80 37.01 6.05
N PRO A 11 -62.22 36.40 4.99
CA PRO A 11 -61.08 35.48 4.93
C PRO A 11 -59.97 36.02 3.99
N ARG A 12 -58.73 35.49 4.07
CA ARG A 12 -57.75 35.54 2.96
C ARG A 12 -56.95 34.23 2.92
N GLY A 13 -57.04 33.48 1.83
CA GLY A 13 -56.06 32.43 1.49
C GLY A 13 -54.75 33.06 0.97
N PRO A 14 -53.86 32.31 0.29
CA PRO A 14 -53.82 30.87 0.08
C PRO A 14 -52.41 30.25 0.34
N LYS A 15 -52.25 28.98 -0.07
CA LYS A 15 -51.00 28.29 -0.50
C LYS A 15 -50.08 27.73 0.59
N VAL A 16 -50.16 26.42 0.84
CA VAL A 16 -49.39 25.31 0.23
C VAL A 16 -47.87 25.44 0.33
N ALA A 17 -47.27 24.48 1.05
CA ALA A 17 -46.05 23.73 0.71
C ALA A 17 -45.78 22.83 1.93
N GLY A 18 -46.00 21.52 1.88
CA GLY A 18 -45.39 20.62 0.92
C GLY A 18 -44.08 20.15 1.54
N TRP A 19 -44.12 19.00 2.22
CA TRP A 19 -42.95 18.28 2.69
C TRP A 19 -41.99 18.11 1.49
N ARG A 20 -40.86 18.81 1.52
CA ARG A 20 -39.75 18.52 0.61
C ARG A 20 -38.91 17.42 1.21
N GLU A 21 -38.94 16.30 0.51
CA GLU A 21 -37.79 15.49 0.19
C GLU A 21 -36.52 16.34 0.03
N ALA A 22 -35.60 16.18 0.97
CA ALA A 22 -34.18 16.45 0.79
C ALA A 22 -33.41 15.66 1.86
N ASP A 23 -32.40 14.96 1.39
CA ASP A 23 -31.20 14.56 2.12
C ASP A 23 -31.28 13.20 2.83
N GLN A 24 -31.36 12.18 1.98
CA GLN A 24 -30.41 11.07 2.04
C GLN A 24 -29.00 11.63 2.30
N ALA A 25 -28.56 11.59 3.55
CA ALA A 25 -27.18 11.88 3.90
C ALA A 25 -26.28 10.82 3.22
N PRO A 26 -25.33 11.20 2.34
CA PRO A 26 -24.37 10.22 1.85
C PRO A 26 -23.49 9.77 3.02
N SER A 27 -23.26 8.46 3.11
CA SER A 27 -22.34 7.88 4.08
C SER A 27 -20.95 8.49 3.89
N LEU A 28 -20.48 9.29 4.85
CA LEU A 28 -19.09 9.73 4.93
C LEU A 28 -18.24 8.62 5.56
N ALA A 29 -18.22 7.45 4.93
CA ALA A 29 -17.02 6.63 4.97
C ALA A 29 -16.09 7.24 3.91
N PRO A 30 -14.94 7.83 4.27
CA PRO A 30 -13.95 8.17 3.27
C PRO A 30 -13.64 6.89 2.49
N MET A 31 -13.94 6.89 1.20
CA MET A 31 -13.36 5.97 0.22
C MET A 31 -11.87 6.28 0.16
N PHE A 32 -11.12 5.93 1.21
CA PHE A 32 -9.68 5.82 1.15
C PHE A 32 -9.42 4.71 0.13
N HIS A 33 -9.20 5.08 -1.13
CA HIS A 33 -8.33 4.27 -1.97
C HIS A 33 -7.06 4.14 -1.16
N ASP A 34 -6.79 2.95 -0.62
CA ASP A 34 -5.51 2.70 0.01
C ASP A 34 -4.46 2.97 -1.07
N PRO A 35 -3.70 4.08 -0.99
CA PRO A 35 -2.78 4.43 -2.05
C PRO A 35 -1.70 3.35 -2.19
N GLU A 36 -1.45 2.57 -1.12
CA GLU A 36 -0.65 1.33 -1.15
C GLU A 36 -1.20 0.35 -2.21
N ALA A 37 -2.50 0.08 -2.20
CA ALA A 37 -3.11 -0.98 -3.00
C ALA A 37 -3.01 -0.74 -4.51
N ALA A 38 -3.08 0.52 -4.97
CA ALA A 38 -3.11 0.83 -6.39
C ALA A 38 -1.77 0.58 -7.11
N TRP A 39 -0.65 1.05 -6.54
CA TRP A 39 0.67 0.79 -7.12
C TRP A 39 1.19 -0.60 -6.75
N LEU A 40 0.83 -1.16 -5.59
CA LEU A 40 1.29 -2.49 -5.17
C LEU A 40 0.80 -3.59 -6.13
N GLY A 41 -0.43 -3.47 -6.65
CA GLY A 41 -0.93 -4.36 -7.70
C GLY A 41 -0.14 -4.26 -9.02
N ARG A 42 0.34 -3.07 -9.40
CA ARG A 42 1.21 -2.89 -10.57
C ARG A 42 2.61 -3.43 -10.30
N ALA A 43 3.18 -3.16 -9.13
CA ALA A 43 4.47 -3.72 -8.70
C ALA A 43 4.45 -5.25 -8.73
N ALA A 44 3.39 -5.89 -8.25
CA ALA A 44 3.24 -7.35 -8.31
C ALA A 44 3.17 -7.88 -9.74
N ARG A 45 2.48 -7.19 -10.66
CA ARG A 45 2.47 -7.55 -12.09
C ARG A 45 3.85 -7.38 -12.71
N ALA A 46 4.55 -6.30 -12.38
CA ALA A 46 5.89 -6.01 -12.87
C ALA A 46 6.92 -7.04 -12.38
N ALA A 47 6.93 -7.40 -11.09
CA ALA A 47 7.82 -8.44 -10.57
C ALA A 47 7.60 -9.81 -11.22
N ARG A 48 6.36 -10.13 -11.63
CA ARG A 48 6.02 -11.38 -12.32
C ARG A 48 6.53 -11.45 -13.77
N THR A 49 7.02 -10.35 -14.35
CA THR A 49 7.68 -10.40 -15.67
C THR A 49 9.12 -10.94 -15.56
N LEU A 50 9.73 -10.85 -14.38
CA LEU A 50 11.05 -11.39 -14.10
C LEU A 50 11.01 -12.89 -13.85
N LYS A 51 12.09 -13.58 -14.22
CA LYS A 51 12.27 -15.01 -13.99
C LYS A 51 13.71 -15.28 -13.54
N ALA A 52 13.86 -16.14 -12.53
CA ALA A 52 15.15 -16.69 -12.16
C ALA A 52 15.43 -17.94 -13.01
N SER A 53 16.48 -17.89 -13.82
CA SER A 53 16.96 -18.97 -14.66
C SER A 53 17.65 -20.08 -13.87
N THR A 54 18.23 -19.77 -12.70
CA THR A 54 18.92 -20.74 -11.83
C THR A 54 18.08 -21.18 -10.63
N ARG A 55 16.77 -20.91 -10.66
CA ARG A 55 15.85 -21.29 -9.59
C ARG A 55 15.90 -22.80 -9.34
N GLY A 56 16.18 -23.21 -8.11
CA GLY A 56 16.28 -24.62 -7.72
C GLY A 56 17.46 -25.39 -8.33
N ALA A 57 18.38 -24.72 -9.03
CA ALA A 57 19.58 -25.35 -9.56
C ALA A 57 20.53 -25.79 -8.43
N ARG A 58 21.47 -26.68 -8.74
CA ARG A 58 22.55 -27.03 -7.78
C ARG A 58 23.32 -25.75 -7.38
N GLY A 59 23.40 -25.51 -6.08
CA GLY A 59 24.00 -24.31 -5.49
C GLY A 59 23.07 -23.10 -5.41
N ALA A 60 21.77 -23.25 -5.69
CA ALA A 60 20.77 -22.22 -5.45
C ALA A 60 20.47 -22.13 -3.95
N GLY A 61 20.94 -21.06 -3.32
CA GLY A 61 20.78 -20.81 -1.88
C GLY A 61 20.60 -19.33 -1.54
N HIS A 62 20.49 -18.47 -2.54
CA HIS A 62 20.22 -17.04 -2.35
C HIS A 62 18.77 -16.73 -2.72
N SER A 63 18.21 -15.75 -2.03
CA SER A 63 16.86 -15.25 -2.24
C SER A 63 16.88 -13.74 -2.34
N VAL A 64 16.02 -13.20 -3.21
CA VAL A 64 15.65 -11.77 -3.20
C VAL A 64 14.39 -11.58 -2.37
N TYR A 65 14.30 -10.49 -1.62
CA TYR A 65 13.15 -10.18 -0.77
C TYR A 65 12.77 -8.72 -0.88
N VAL A 66 11.49 -8.46 -0.65
CA VAL A 66 10.91 -7.13 -0.72
C VAL A 66 10.24 -6.79 0.60
N VAL A 67 10.51 -5.59 1.11
CA VAL A 67 9.95 -5.09 2.37
C VAL A 67 9.09 -3.86 2.06
N LEU A 68 7.88 -3.82 2.62
CA LEU A 68 7.06 -2.61 2.63
C LEU A 68 7.66 -1.59 3.60
N LEU A 69 7.91 -0.38 3.11
CA LEU A 69 8.43 0.73 3.91
C LEU A 69 7.33 1.77 4.17
N ARG A 70 7.40 2.43 5.33
CA ARG A 70 6.59 3.61 5.62
C ARG A 70 7.40 4.72 6.31
N ASP A 71 7.51 5.86 5.64
CA ASP A 71 8.09 7.09 6.19
C ASP A 71 7.05 8.21 6.16
N ALA A 72 6.42 8.49 7.31
CA ALA A 72 5.35 9.50 7.43
C ALA A 72 5.79 10.94 7.14
N ARG A 73 7.10 11.17 6.95
CA ARG A 73 7.65 12.50 6.61
C ARG A 73 7.68 12.75 5.11
N ARG A 74 7.45 11.73 4.27
CA ARG A 74 7.36 11.85 2.82
C ARG A 74 5.94 12.21 2.40
N ALA A 75 5.81 12.90 1.26
CA ALA A 75 4.51 13.18 0.66
C ALA A 75 3.75 11.88 0.32
N ASP A 76 4.45 10.92 -0.28
CA ASP A 76 4.01 9.54 -0.43
C ASP A 76 4.70 8.66 0.61
N PRO A 77 4.01 8.26 1.69
CA PRO A 77 4.65 7.65 2.84
C PRO A 77 5.12 6.22 2.57
N PHE A 78 4.54 5.52 1.59
CA PHE A 78 4.85 4.12 1.32
C PHE A 78 5.84 3.94 0.17
N GLY A 79 6.74 2.98 0.33
CA GLY A 79 7.73 2.59 -0.67
C GLY A 79 8.18 1.15 -0.48
N LEU A 80 9.13 0.70 -1.28
CA LEU A 80 9.67 -0.66 -1.21
C LEU A 80 11.18 -0.65 -0.95
N TYR A 81 11.65 -1.62 -0.17
CA TYR A 81 13.06 -1.99 -0.13
C TYR A 81 13.25 -3.33 -0.83
N VAL A 82 14.25 -3.42 -1.71
CA VAL A 82 14.68 -4.67 -2.33
C VAL A 82 16.04 -5.07 -1.77
N GLY A 83 16.16 -6.34 -1.37
CA GLY A 83 17.38 -6.89 -0.84
C GLY A 83 17.63 -8.32 -1.33
N GLN A 84 18.85 -8.81 -1.21
CA GLN A 84 19.17 -10.24 -1.30
C GLN A 84 19.74 -10.82 -0.01
N THR A 85 19.67 -12.14 0.12
CA THR A 85 20.31 -12.87 1.22
C THR A 85 20.60 -14.34 0.88
N SER A 86 21.63 -14.92 1.51
CA SER A 86 21.86 -16.36 1.57
C SER A 86 21.17 -17.05 2.76
N ARG A 87 20.39 -16.29 3.52
CA ARG A 87 19.62 -16.76 4.68
C ARG A 87 18.13 -16.80 4.33
N ASP A 88 17.35 -17.29 5.27
CA ASP A 88 15.92 -17.11 5.25
C ASP A 88 15.54 -15.59 5.27
N PRO A 89 14.65 -15.12 4.38
CA PRO A 89 14.23 -13.71 4.33
C PRO A 89 13.62 -13.17 5.63
N ASP A 90 12.83 -13.98 6.36
CA ASP A 90 12.24 -13.56 7.64
C ASP A 90 13.34 -13.32 8.67
N LEU A 91 14.29 -14.26 8.80
CA LEU A 91 15.46 -14.07 9.66
C LEU A 91 16.28 -12.84 9.25
N ARG A 92 16.42 -12.58 7.95
CA ARG A 92 17.16 -11.41 7.45
C ARG A 92 16.43 -10.11 7.77
N PHE A 93 15.11 -10.10 7.71
CA PHE A 93 14.28 -8.96 8.12
C PHE A 93 14.42 -8.70 9.62
N ASP A 94 14.37 -9.73 10.47
CA ASP A 94 14.59 -9.59 11.92
C ASP A 94 15.97 -9.00 12.24
N GLN A 95 17.00 -9.44 11.52
CA GLN A 95 18.36 -8.86 11.64
C GLN A 95 18.37 -7.36 11.31
N HIS A 96 17.66 -6.95 10.26
CA HIS A 96 17.51 -5.52 9.96
C HIS A 96 16.81 -4.77 11.08
N LYS A 97 15.73 -5.34 11.65
CA LYS A 97 14.98 -4.71 12.74
C LYS A 97 15.78 -4.61 14.03
N SER A 98 16.65 -5.58 14.32
CA SER A 98 17.54 -5.56 15.49
C SER A 98 18.78 -4.67 15.33
N GLY A 99 19.06 -4.19 14.10
CA GLY A 99 20.24 -3.38 13.80
C GLY A 99 21.47 -4.20 13.40
N TYR A 100 21.38 -5.53 13.37
CA TYR A 100 22.47 -6.39 12.94
C TYR A 100 22.61 -6.41 11.41
N LYS A 101 23.75 -5.91 10.89
CA LYS A 101 24.01 -5.79 9.44
C LYS A 101 22.82 -5.15 8.71
N ALA A 102 22.26 -4.11 9.32
CA ALA A 102 20.98 -3.56 8.93
C ALA A 102 21.09 -2.50 7.84
N SER A 103 20.14 -2.50 6.90
CA SER A 103 19.82 -1.36 6.06
C SER A 103 19.15 -0.29 6.92
N GLY A 104 19.64 0.95 6.83
CA GLY A 104 19.04 2.08 7.54
C GLY A 104 17.56 2.28 7.20
N ALA A 105 17.18 2.05 5.95
CA ALA A 105 15.80 2.16 5.48
C ALA A 105 14.90 1.08 6.12
N VAL A 106 15.29 -0.19 6.05
CA VAL A 106 14.50 -1.30 6.62
C VAL A 106 14.41 -1.20 8.14
N ARG A 107 15.52 -0.87 8.81
CA ARG A 107 15.54 -0.70 10.27
C ARG A 107 14.54 0.37 10.71
N ARG A 108 14.56 1.53 10.06
CA ARG A 108 13.74 2.69 10.44
C ARG A 108 12.29 2.62 9.95
N PHE A 109 12.08 2.14 8.73
CA PHE A 109 10.80 2.27 8.02
C PHE A 109 10.17 0.93 7.62
N GLY A 110 10.89 -0.19 7.73
CA GLY A 110 10.38 -1.51 7.35
C GLY A 110 9.22 -1.96 8.22
N LEU A 111 8.08 -2.26 7.59
CA LEU A 111 6.84 -2.72 8.19
C LEU A 111 6.70 -4.24 8.16
N ARG A 112 6.80 -4.85 6.98
CA ARG A 112 6.63 -6.30 6.74
C ARG A 112 7.28 -6.73 5.44
N LEU A 113 7.56 -8.04 5.32
CA LEU A 113 7.90 -8.66 4.04
C LEU A 113 6.69 -8.75 3.11
N LEU A 114 6.95 -8.74 1.80
CA LEU A 114 5.97 -8.89 0.73
C LEU A 114 6.35 -10.09 -0.16
N PRO A 115 6.15 -11.34 0.31
CA PRO A 115 6.56 -12.54 -0.42
C PRO A 115 5.92 -12.65 -1.82
N ASP A 116 4.72 -12.11 -2.01
CA ASP A 116 4.02 -12.07 -3.30
C ASP A 116 4.80 -11.33 -4.41
N LEU A 117 5.78 -10.50 -4.04
CA LEU A 117 6.60 -9.73 -4.97
C LEU A 117 7.90 -10.45 -5.36
N SER A 118 8.32 -11.51 -4.66
CA SER A 118 9.65 -12.10 -4.90
C SER A 118 9.77 -13.61 -4.71
N ALA A 119 8.85 -14.27 -4.01
CA ALA A 119 8.96 -15.69 -3.69
C ALA A 119 9.01 -16.59 -4.94
N HIS A 120 8.40 -16.18 -6.05
CA HIS A 120 8.44 -16.90 -7.33
C HIS A 120 9.82 -16.92 -8.00
N LEU A 121 10.76 -16.09 -7.55
CA LEU A 121 12.14 -16.06 -8.05
C LEU A 121 13.03 -17.02 -7.22
N ASN A 122 12.66 -17.34 -5.99
CA ASN A 122 13.56 -17.94 -5.00
C ASN A 122 13.47 -19.48 -4.91
N PRO A 123 14.55 -20.16 -4.47
CA PRO A 123 15.93 -19.67 -4.34
C PRO A 123 16.71 -19.81 -5.66
N MET A 124 17.74 -19.00 -5.84
CA MET A 124 18.61 -18.94 -7.03
C MET A 124 20.10 -18.89 -6.64
N ARG A 125 21.00 -18.90 -7.62
CA ARG A 125 22.45 -18.71 -7.39
C ARG A 125 22.76 -17.27 -6.98
N ALA A 126 23.84 -17.09 -6.20
CA ALA A 126 24.23 -15.80 -5.64
C ALA A 126 24.37 -14.67 -6.69
N TRP A 127 25.01 -14.97 -7.82
CA TRP A 127 25.24 -13.98 -8.89
C TRP A 127 23.91 -13.50 -9.50
N GLU A 128 22.98 -14.42 -9.74
CA GLU A 128 21.67 -14.09 -10.31
C GLU A 128 20.79 -13.33 -9.31
N ALA A 129 20.96 -13.58 -8.01
CA ALA A 129 20.27 -12.82 -6.97
C ALA A 129 20.67 -11.33 -6.98
N LEU A 130 21.92 -11.00 -7.31
CA LEU A 130 22.37 -9.60 -7.46
C LEU A 130 21.72 -8.96 -8.70
N GLU A 131 21.68 -9.68 -9.83
CA GLU A 131 21.02 -9.19 -11.05
C GLU A 131 19.52 -8.97 -10.84
N LEU A 132 18.84 -9.92 -10.19
CA LEU A 132 17.40 -9.81 -9.92
C LEU A 132 17.06 -8.80 -8.81
N GLU A 133 17.95 -8.54 -7.87
CA GLU A 133 17.81 -7.45 -6.90
C GLU A 133 17.76 -6.09 -7.62
N ALA A 134 18.70 -5.84 -8.54
CA ALA A 134 18.71 -4.64 -9.37
C ALA A 134 17.48 -4.55 -10.29
N ALA A 135 17.17 -5.63 -11.01
CA ALA A 135 16.03 -5.67 -11.93
C ALA A 135 14.69 -5.44 -11.20
N LEU A 136 14.50 -5.99 -9.99
CA LEU A 136 13.31 -5.72 -9.18
C LEU A 136 13.17 -4.25 -8.84
N ALA A 137 14.26 -3.59 -8.43
CA ALA A 137 14.24 -2.17 -8.11
C ALA A 137 13.86 -1.31 -9.33
N GLU A 138 14.38 -1.66 -10.52
CA GLU A 138 14.03 -0.99 -11.78
C GLU A 138 12.56 -1.17 -12.16
N VAL A 139 12.04 -2.40 -12.16
CA VAL A 139 10.64 -2.65 -12.55
C VAL A 139 9.64 -2.06 -11.56
N PHE A 140 10.00 -1.94 -10.27
CA PHE A 140 9.19 -1.24 -9.28
C PHE A 140 9.12 0.26 -9.53
N GLN A 141 10.26 0.90 -9.82
CA GLN A 141 10.26 2.32 -10.21
C GLN A 141 9.41 2.53 -11.47
N ALA A 142 9.58 1.70 -12.49
CA ALA A 142 8.79 1.76 -13.73
C ALA A 142 7.29 1.50 -13.50
N ALA A 143 6.91 0.69 -12.50
CA ALA A 143 5.53 0.43 -12.11
C ALA A 143 4.86 1.59 -11.34
N GLY A 144 5.63 2.64 -11.03
CA GLY A 144 5.19 3.81 -10.27
C GLY A 144 5.13 3.59 -8.78
N VAL A 145 6.05 2.78 -8.22
CA VAL A 145 6.28 2.74 -6.77
C VAL A 145 6.85 4.10 -6.35
N PRO A 146 6.28 4.80 -5.34
CA PRO A 146 6.66 6.18 -5.03
C PRO A 146 8.13 6.38 -4.68
N TRP A 147 8.73 5.40 -4.01
CA TRP A 147 10.17 5.35 -3.77
C TRP A 147 10.63 3.91 -3.54
N VAL A 148 11.84 3.61 -4.00
CA VAL A 148 12.48 2.30 -3.89
C VAL A 148 13.89 2.48 -3.32
N GLU A 149 14.26 1.63 -2.36
CA GLU A 149 15.60 1.58 -1.76
C GLU A 149 16.23 0.19 -1.99
N GLY A 150 17.56 0.11 -2.07
CA GLY A 150 18.25 -1.13 -2.45
C GLY A 150 18.38 -1.26 -3.97
N GLY A 151 18.70 -2.45 -4.47
CA GLY A 151 18.85 -2.68 -5.92
C GLY A 151 20.21 -2.28 -6.52
N HIS A 152 21.25 -2.16 -5.71
CA HIS A 152 22.57 -1.63 -6.08
C HIS A 152 23.72 -2.37 -5.40
#